data_AF-A0AA38LPN2-F1
#
_entry.id   AF-A0AA38LPN2-F1
#
_cell.length_a   1.000
_cell.length_b   1.000
_cell.length_c   1.000
_cell.angle_alpha   90.00
_cell.angle_beta   90.00
_cell.angle_gamma   90.00
#
_symmetry.space_group_name_H-M   'P 1'
#
loop_
_entity.id
_entity.type
_entity.pdbx_description
1 polymer ?
#
loop_
_entity_poly.entity_id
_entity_poly.type
_entity_poly.pdbx_seq_one_letter_code
_entity_poly.pdbx_strand_id
1 'polypeptide(L)'
;GHLLPFSPHISGRIAAALGSRKKCMRYTTSNKVPITVDFKSMKRVNMDTKKESDIVIEILCQHAINQIEVAFGLRQLLSTLVEDLCGVNFMRSVIDKKTSPYKIESVVKNEHAARGSMLFSRFVDAVEKKTIEIPDLLGEIVDLVLKHGEFVGKSRIQYGFHGTPPRNLSFICEKGMDPNLRRSRALDYFGLNASTNMPYCAKDGPLLSESLKLLVFLLLLPNTGRLSPQEIMLQVHKVDHELPIATVELSNNQ
;
A
#
# COMPACT_ATOMS: atom_id res chain seq x y z
N GLY A 1 18.14 19.55 -1.90
CA GLY A 1 18.62 20.38 -0.77
C GLY A 1 18.59 19.54 0.49
N HIS A 2 19.61 19.61 1.33
CA HIS A 2 19.60 18.90 2.62
C HIS A 2 18.65 19.61 3.58
N LEU A 3 17.67 18.88 4.12
CA LEU A 3 16.84 19.37 5.21
C LEU A 3 17.69 19.40 6.49
N LEU A 4 17.73 20.55 7.15
CA LEU A 4 18.41 20.71 8.43
C LEU A 4 17.36 20.71 9.54
N PRO A 5 17.43 19.80 10.52
CA PRO A 5 16.47 19.77 11.61
C PRO A 5 16.58 21.03 12.46
N PHE A 6 15.46 21.46 13.04
CA PHE A 6 15.48 22.45 14.10
C PHE A 6 16.11 21.86 15.37
N SER A 7 16.67 22.72 16.24
CA SER A 7 17.13 22.25 17.54
C SER A 7 15.94 21.70 18.36
N PRO A 8 16.16 20.73 19.26
CA PRO A 8 15.08 20.06 19.99
C PRO A 8 14.11 21.03 20.69
N HIS A 9 14.64 22.09 21.30
CA HIS A 9 13.85 23.13 21.94
C HIS A 9 12.96 23.90 20.95
N ILE A 10 13.47 24.26 19.76
CA ILE A 10 12.68 24.93 18.73
C ILE A 10 11.63 23.99 18.16
N SER A 11 11.99 22.74 17.88
CA SER A 11 11.06 21.69 17.41
C SER A 11 9.89 21.51 18.37
N GLY A 12 10.15 21.41 19.68
CA GLY A 12 9.10 21.30 20.70
C GLY A 12 8.15 22.50 20.73
N ARG A 13 8.67 23.72 20.56
CA ARG A 13 7.84 24.93 20.48
C ARG A 13 7.00 24.98 19.20
N ILE A 14 7.56 24.57 18.06
CA ILE A 14 6.84 24.45 16.78
C ILE A 14 5.68 23.46 16.94
N ALA A 15 5.95 22.27 17.49
CA ALA A 15 4.96 21.24 17.73
C ALA A 15 3.82 21.75 18.65
N ALA A 16 4.16 22.41 19.76
CA ALA A 16 3.18 22.98 20.68
C ALA A 16 2.30 24.07 20.02
N ALA A 17 2.90 24.91 19.17
CA ALA A 17 2.18 25.95 18.44
C ALA A 17 1.20 25.35 17.41
N LEU A 18 1.61 24.30 16.70
CA LEU A 18 0.75 23.54 15.79
C LEU A 18 -0.39 22.84 16.53
N GLY A 19 -0.10 22.15 17.64
CA GLY A 19 -1.11 21.51 18.49
C GLY A 19 -2.15 22.50 19.04
N SER A 20 -1.73 23.74 19.27
CA SER A 20 -2.61 24.84 19.69
C SER A 20 -3.29 25.59 18.53
N ARG A 21 -3.18 25.08 17.30
CA ARG A 21 -3.73 25.69 16.06
C ARG A 21 -3.33 27.14 15.84
N LYS A 22 -2.11 27.53 16.24
CA LYS A 22 -1.59 28.88 15.96
C LYS A 22 -1.33 29.03 14.46
N LYS A 23 -1.50 30.24 13.93
CA LYS A 23 -1.20 30.56 12.52
C LYS A 23 0.31 30.78 12.29
N CYS A 24 1.02 31.23 13.31
CA CYS A 24 2.47 31.45 13.25
C CYS A 24 3.11 31.30 14.64
N MET A 25 4.43 31.18 14.65
CA MET A 25 5.26 31.16 15.86
C MET A 25 6.50 32.03 15.67
N ARG A 26 6.95 32.72 16.72
CA ARG A 26 8.22 33.46 16.73
C ARG A 26 9.22 32.84 17.69
N TYR A 27 10.48 32.81 17.29
CA TYR A 27 11.60 32.44 18.14
C TYR A 27 12.87 33.21 17.75
N THR A 28 13.83 33.23 18.65
CA THR A 28 15.14 33.85 18.41
C THR A 28 16.19 32.75 18.36
N THR A 29 17.07 32.76 17.36
CA THR A 29 18.18 31.80 17.27
C THR A 29 19.24 32.07 18.36
N SER A 30 20.19 31.15 18.53
CA SER A 30 21.36 31.36 19.40
C SER A 30 22.15 32.63 19.03
N ASN A 31 22.13 33.02 17.76
CA ASN A 31 22.82 34.20 17.24
C ASN A 31 21.95 35.46 17.30
N LYS A 32 20.92 35.48 18.17
CA LYS A 32 19.99 36.60 18.36
C LYS A 32 19.19 37.01 17.12
N VAL A 33 19.06 36.13 16.12
CA VAL A 33 18.27 36.41 14.91
C VAL A 33 16.79 36.08 15.15
N PRO A 34 15.86 37.03 15.00
CA PRO A 34 14.43 36.77 15.10
C PRO A 34 13.90 36.05 13.86
N ILE A 35 13.23 34.91 14.09
CA ILE A 35 12.60 34.09 13.05
C ILE A 35 11.09 33.99 13.32
N THR A 36 10.29 34.16 12.26
CA THR A 36 8.87 33.80 12.27
C THR A 36 8.67 32.52 11.45
N VAL A 37 7.93 31.57 11.98
CA VAL A 37 7.43 30.40 11.25
C VAL A 37 5.96 30.62 10.95
N ASP A 38 5.61 30.66 9.67
CA ASP A 38 4.23 30.72 9.19
C ASP A 38 3.77 29.31 8.81
N PHE A 39 2.77 28.81 9.53
CA PHE A 39 2.25 27.46 9.33
C PHE A 39 1.27 27.35 8.17
N LYS A 40 0.70 28.47 7.69
CA LYS A 40 -0.17 28.48 6.53
C LYS A 40 0.64 28.38 5.25
N SER A 41 1.73 29.13 5.14
CA SER A 41 2.60 29.08 3.96
C SER A 41 3.69 28.02 4.07
N MET A 42 3.85 27.37 5.24
CA MET A 42 4.93 26.43 5.52
C MET A 42 6.31 27.04 5.27
N LYS A 43 6.51 28.27 5.75
CA LYS A 43 7.77 29.00 5.59
C LYS A 43 8.32 29.49 6.92
N ARG A 44 9.64 29.54 7.03
CA ARG A 44 10.34 30.34 8.04
C ARG A 44 10.88 31.61 7.38
N VAL A 45 10.74 32.73 8.08
CA VAL A 45 11.15 34.05 7.62
C VAL A 45 12.13 34.63 8.63
N ASN A 46 13.34 34.95 8.17
CA ASN A 46 14.27 35.77 8.93
C ASN A 46 13.74 37.21 8.94
N MET A 47 13.43 37.74 10.12
CA MET A 47 12.77 39.05 10.19
C MET A 47 13.68 40.22 9.84
N ASP A 48 14.99 40.06 9.98
CA ASP A 48 16.00 41.08 9.67
C ASP A 48 16.25 41.15 8.17
N THR A 49 16.43 39.99 7.53
CA THR A 49 16.80 39.92 6.10
C THR A 49 15.61 39.72 5.17
N LYS A 50 14.42 39.43 5.72
CA LYS A 50 13.22 38.98 4.98
C LYS A 50 13.43 37.72 4.13
N LYS A 51 14.56 37.02 4.31
CA LYS A 51 14.84 35.78 3.58
C LYS A 51 13.91 34.67 4.06
N GLU A 52 13.28 34.01 3.11
CA GLU A 52 12.38 32.89 3.36
C GLU A 52 13.09 31.54 3.15
N SER A 53 12.61 30.51 3.82
CA SER A 53 12.96 29.12 3.54
C SER A 53 11.76 28.24 3.85
N ASP A 54 11.56 27.20 3.06
CA ASP A 54 10.49 26.24 3.31
C ASP A 54 10.77 25.46 4.61
N ILE A 55 9.69 25.11 5.30
CA ILE A 55 9.73 24.18 6.42
C ILE A 55 8.96 22.92 6.04
N VAL A 56 9.52 21.78 6.42
CA VAL A 56 8.87 20.48 6.30
C VAL A 56 8.57 20.00 7.71
N ILE A 57 7.31 19.64 7.95
CA ILE A 57 6.92 18.95 9.18
C ILE A 57 6.83 17.47 8.82
N GLU A 58 7.78 16.69 9.31
CA GLU A 58 7.67 15.25 9.29
C GLU A 58 6.69 14.83 10.37
N ILE A 59 5.49 14.42 9.96
CA ILE A 59 4.54 13.78 10.86
C ILE A 59 5.07 12.38 11.10
N LEU A 60 5.74 12.18 12.24
CA LEU A 60 6.07 10.85 12.73
C LEU A 60 4.76 10.16 13.08
N CYS A 61 4.21 9.41 12.11
CA CYS A 61 2.95 8.70 12.24
C CYS A 61 2.93 7.74 13.43
N GLN A 62 4.07 7.34 13.99
CA GLN A 62 4.16 6.40 15.10
C GLN A 62 3.35 6.82 16.34
N HIS A 63 3.37 8.11 16.72
CA HIS A 63 2.61 8.55 17.90
C HIS A 63 1.10 8.60 17.64
N ALA A 64 0.68 9.02 16.44
CA ALA A 64 -0.71 9.01 16.02
C ALA A 64 -1.24 7.58 15.86
N ILE A 65 -0.44 6.68 15.29
CA ILE A 65 -0.71 5.25 15.18
C ILE A 65 -0.91 4.65 16.57
N ASN A 66 -0.01 4.91 17.52
CA ASN A 66 -0.17 4.40 18.89
C ASN A 66 -1.44 4.93 19.56
N GLN A 67 -1.81 6.20 19.36
CA GLN A 67 -3.06 6.75 19.91
C GLN A 67 -4.31 6.16 19.25
N ILE A 68 -4.28 5.93 17.93
CA ILE A 68 -5.38 5.31 17.18
C ILE A 68 -5.52 3.84 17.58
N GLU A 69 -4.41 3.11 17.74
CA GLU A 69 -4.40 1.72 18.20
C GLU A 69 -5.03 1.59 19.59
N VAL A 70 -4.69 2.50 20.51
CA VAL A 70 -5.29 2.54 21.86
C VAL A 70 -6.79 2.86 21.81
N ALA A 71 -7.22 3.71 20.87
CA ALA A 71 -8.63 4.13 20.78
C ALA A 71 -9.54 3.14 20.03
N PHE A 72 -9.04 2.46 19.00
CA PHE A 72 -9.83 1.60 18.11
C PHE A 72 -9.52 0.10 18.26
N GLY A 73 -8.37 -0.25 18.86
CA GLY A 73 -7.82 -1.58 18.81
C GLY A 73 -7.10 -1.85 17.49
N LEU A 74 -5.95 -2.53 17.55
CA LEU A 74 -5.10 -2.84 16.40
C LEU A 74 -5.88 -3.50 15.24
N ARG A 75 -6.70 -4.51 15.55
CA ARG A 75 -7.51 -5.23 14.58
C ARG A 75 -8.45 -4.32 13.79
N GLN A 76 -9.13 -3.39 14.45
CA GLN A 76 -10.10 -2.49 13.81
C GLN A 76 -9.38 -1.48 12.89
N LEU A 77 -8.21 -1.00 13.32
CA LEU A 77 -7.34 -0.16 12.51
C LEU A 77 -6.88 -0.90 11.25
N LEU A 78 -6.32 -2.10 11.40
CA LEU A 78 -5.88 -2.93 10.28
C LEU A 78 -7.02 -3.28 9.33
N SER A 79 -8.20 -3.62 9.86
CA SER A 79 -9.41 -3.84 9.06
C SER A 79 -9.82 -2.60 8.26
N THR A 80 -9.53 -1.39 8.74
CA THR A 80 -9.84 -0.16 8.00
C THR A 80 -8.81 0.09 6.91
N LEU A 81 -7.52 -0.04 7.25
CA LEU A 81 -6.44 0.13 6.28
C LEU A 81 -6.49 -0.90 5.14
N VAL A 82 -6.78 -2.17 5.43
CA VAL A 82 -6.91 -3.21 4.40
C VAL A 82 -8.12 -2.93 3.50
N GLU A 83 -9.22 -2.44 4.05
CA GLU A 83 -10.40 -2.06 3.27
C GLU A 83 -10.11 -0.89 2.33
N ASP A 84 -9.34 0.11 2.78
CA ASP A 84 -8.87 1.23 1.96
C ASP A 84 -7.99 0.74 0.80
N LEU A 85 -7.08 -0.21 1.06
CA LEU A 85 -6.27 -0.87 0.02
C LEU A 85 -7.15 -1.63 -1.00
N CYS A 86 -8.27 -2.21 -0.56
CA CYS A 86 -9.25 -2.86 -1.43
C CYS A 86 -10.22 -1.87 -2.11
N GLY A 87 -10.02 -0.56 -1.95
CA GLY A 87 -10.83 0.48 -2.57
C GLY A 87 -10.64 0.56 -4.08
N VAL A 88 -11.73 0.77 -4.84
CA VAL A 88 -11.69 0.78 -6.31
C VAL A 88 -10.74 1.86 -6.87
N ASN A 89 -10.73 3.04 -6.26
CA ASN A 89 -9.83 4.14 -6.67
C ASN A 89 -8.36 3.77 -6.47
N PHE A 90 -8.05 3.07 -5.38
CA PHE A 90 -6.71 2.62 -5.06
C PHE A 90 -6.27 1.48 -5.98
N MET A 91 -7.14 0.50 -6.21
CA MET A 91 -6.85 -0.61 -7.11
C MET A 91 -6.60 -0.14 -8.54
N ARG A 92 -7.40 0.80 -9.07
CA ARG A 92 -7.21 1.32 -10.44
C ARG A 92 -5.84 1.96 -10.63
N SER A 93 -5.40 2.83 -9.70
CA SER A 93 -4.10 3.50 -9.83
C SER A 93 -2.92 2.53 -9.90
N VAL A 94 -3.02 1.40 -9.19
CA VAL A 94 -2.01 0.33 -9.19
C VAL A 94 -2.12 -0.55 -10.43
N ILE A 95 -3.35 -0.94 -10.82
CA ILE A 95 -3.62 -1.79 -11.98
C ILE A 95 -3.14 -1.08 -13.26
N ASP A 96 -3.52 0.18 -13.48
CA ASP A 96 -3.13 0.97 -14.66
C ASP A 96 -1.61 0.98 -14.89
N LYS A 97 -0.82 1.10 -13.82
CA LYS A 97 0.65 1.10 -13.89
C LYS A 97 1.24 -0.28 -14.21
N LYS A 98 0.58 -1.35 -13.77
CA LYS A 98 1.10 -2.73 -13.83
C LYS A 98 0.53 -3.58 -14.98
N THR A 99 -0.46 -3.06 -15.71
CA THR A 99 -1.05 -3.73 -16.87
C THR A 99 -0.51 -3.25 -18.19
N SER A 100 0.32 -2.20 -18.25
CA SER A 100 0.97 -1.78 -19.49
C SER A 100 1.78 -2.94 -20.12
N PRO A 101 1.70 -3.20 -21.43
CA PRO A 101 1.08 -2.36 -22.46
C PRO A 101 -0.38 -2.74 -22.82
N TYR A 102 -1.12 -3.44 -21.96
CA TYR A 102 -2.51 -3.83 -22.26
C TYR A 102 -3.50 -2.71 -21.95
N LYS A 103 -4.58 -2.63 -22.74
CA LYS A 103 -5.74 -1.82 -22.42
C LYS A 103 -6.57 -2.52 -21.35
N ILE A 104 -7.01 -1.78 -20.34
CA ILE A 104 -7.96 -2.29 -19.35
C ILE A 104 -9.38 -2.07 -19.89
N GLU A 105 -10.10 -3.17 -20.13
CA GLU A 105 -11.50 -3.13 -20.54
C GLU A 105 -12.43 -3.03 -19.33
N SER A 106 -12.14 -3.79 -18.27
CA SER A 106 -12.95 -3.76 -17.05
C SER A 106 -12.14 -4.12 -15.80
N VAL A 107 -12.56 -3.57 -14.65
CA VAL A 107 -12.09 -3.96 -13.32
C VAL A 107 -13.31 -4.20 -12.47
N VAL A 108 -13.48 -5.43 -11.99
CA VAL A 108 -14.61 -5.84 -11.15
C VAL A 108 -14.06 -6.19 -9.77
N LYS A 109 -14.51 -5.46 -8.75
CA LYS A 109 -14.14 -5.73 -7.36
C LYS A 109 -14.73 -7.08 -6.92
N ASN A 110 -13.96 -7.86 -6.17
CA ASN A 110 -14.45 -9.08 -5.55
C ASN A 110 -15.25 -8.74 -4.27
N GLU A 111 -16.55 -9.01 -4.26
CA GLU A 111 -17.43 -8.78 -3.11
C GLU A 111 -17.06 -9.67 -1.91
N HIS A 112 -16.51 -10.85 -2.16
CA HIS A 112 -16.03 -11.77 -1.12
C HIS A 112 -14.72 -11.32 -0.46
N ALA A 113 -14.14 -10.19 -0.90
CA ALA A 113 -13.04 -9.51 -0.22
C ALA A 113 -13.50 -8.27 0.58
N ALA A 114 -14.80 -8.08 0.77
CA ALA A 114 -15.32 -7.01 1.62
C ALA A 114 -15.19 -7.35 3.11
N ARG A 115 -15.21 -6.31 3.95
CA ARG A 115 -15.26 -6.44 5.41
C ARG A 115 -16.43 -7.35 5.82
N GLY A 116 -16.18 -8.26 6.77
CA GLY A 116 -17.16 -9.25 7.24
C GLY A 116 -17.16 -10.55 6.46
N SER A 117 -16.47 -10.63 5.31
CA SER A 117 -16.25 -11.89 4.61
C SER A 117 -15.16 -12.74 5.28
N MET A 118 -15.22 -14.05 5.06
CA MET A 118 -14.22 -15.00 5.57
C MET A 118 -12.81 -14.75 5.02
N LEU A 119 -12.69 -14.44 3.72
CA LEU A 119 -11.39 -14.16 3.10
C LEU A 119 -10.75 -12.90 3.68
N PHE A 120 -11.54 -11.84 3.85
CA PHE A 120 -11.07 -10.59 4.43
C PHE A 120 -10.61 -10.78 5.88
N SER A 121 -11.44 -11.43 6.71
CA SER A 121 -11.10 -11.70 8.11
C SER A 121 -9.82 -12.51 8.23
N ARG A 122 -9.68 -13.58 7.44
CA ARG A 122 -8.47 -14.42 7.41
C ARG A 122 -7.22 -13.61 7.04
N PHE A 123 -7.32 -12.72 6.05
CA PHE A 123 -6.19 -11.87 5.67
C PHE A 123 -5.83 -10.86 6.76
N VAL A 124 -6.84 -10.22 7.39
CA VAL A 124 -6.61 -9.31 8.52
C VAL A 124 -5.97 -10.04 9.71
N ASP A 125 -6.38 -11.28 10.02
CA ASP A 125 -5.74 -12.11 11.05
C ASP A 125 -4.25 -12.31 10.77
N ALA A 126 -3.91 -12.61 9.51
CA ALA A 126 -2.52 -12.81 9.09
C ALA A 126 -1.71 -11.50 9.20
N VAL A 127 -2.28 -10.37 8.78
CA VAL A 127 -1.65 -9.05 8.89
C VAL A 127 -1.44 -8.69 10.36
N GLU A 128 -2.46 -8.83 11.21
CA GLU A 128 -2.40 -8.54 12.65
C GLU A 128 -1.29 -9.34 13.33
N LYS A 129 -1.25 -10.65 13.09
CA LYS A 129 -0.18 -11.50 13.59
C LYS A 129 1.20 -11.03 13.13
N LYS A 130 1.33 -10.66 11.85
CA LYS A 130 2.60 -10.16 11.30
C LYS A 130 2.98 -8.78 11.81
N THR A 131 2.03 -7.93 12.13
CA THR A 131 2.30 -6.60 12.72
C THR A 131 2.91 -6.73 14.11
N ILE A 132 2.52 -7.75 14.87
CA ILE A 132 3.12 -8.07 16.18
C ILE A 132 4.56 -8.62 16.00
N GLU A 133 4.77 -9.45 14.98
CA GLU A 133 6.07 -10.11 14.73
C GLU A 133 7.10 -9.20 14.06
N ILE A 134 6.67 -8.24 13.23
CA ILE A 134 7.52 -7.44 12.35
C ILE A 134 7.43 -5.97 12.78
N PRO A 135 8.51 -5.41 13.36
CA PRO A 135 8.60 -3.97 13.61
C PRO A 135 8.35 -3.19 12.32
N ASP A 136 7.56 -2.13 12.42
CA ASP A 136 7.20 -1.18 11.35
C ASP A 136 6.23 -1.66 10.26
N LEU A 137 5.71 -2.90 10.28
CA LEU A 137 4.72 -3.34 9.27
C LEU A 137 3.48 -2.44 9.24
N LEU A 138 2.99 -2.01 10.41
CA LEU A 138 1.87 -1.06 10.48
C LEU A 138 2.21 0.28 9.83
N GLY A 139 3.43 0.77 10.05
CA GLY A 139 3.93 1.98 9.39
C GLY A 139 3.98 1.81 7.87
N GLU A 140 4.44 0.66 7.36
CA GLU A 140 4.43 0.36 5.93
C GLU A 140 3.02 0.37 5.33
N ILE A 141 2.03 -0.18 6.04
CA ILE A 141 0.64 -0.22 5.59
C ILE A 141 0.06 1.19 5.55
N VAL A 142 0.26 1.97 6.61
CA VAL A 142 -0.20 3.37 6.69
C VAL A 142 0.44 4.19 5.56
N ASP A 143 1.75 4.06 5.36
CA ASP A 143 2.46 4.73 4.27
C ASP A 143 1.90 4.35 2.90
N LEU A 144 1.58 3.07 2.68
CA LEU A 144 1.02 2.58 1.42
C LEU A 144 -0.35 3.20 1.15
N VAL A 145 -1.21 3.29 2.17
CA VAL A 145 -2.53 3.94 2.08
C VAL A 145 -2.37 5.44 1.80
N LEU A 146 -1.54 6.14 2.58
CA LEU A 146 -1.33 7.59 2.46
C LEU A 146 -0.70 8.01 1.12
N LYS A 147 0.19 7.17 0.57
CA LYS A 147 0.85 7.42 -0.73
C LYS A 147 0.04 6.89 -1.92
N HIS A 148 -1.24 6.56 -1.72
CA HIS A 148 -2.14 6.07 -2.77
C HIS A 148 -1.58 4.90 -3.59
N GLY A 149 -0.82 4.01 -2.95
CA GLY A 149 -0.28 2.82 -3.62
C GLY A 149 0.90 3.10 -4.52
N GLU A 150 1.51 4.29 -4.44
CA GLU A 150 2.82 4.50 -5.04
C GLU A 150 3.82 3.52 -4.42
N PHE A 151 4.17 2.56 -5.26
CA PHE A 151 4.89 1.36 -4.89
C PHE A 151 6.29 1.73 -4.39
N VAL A 152 6.46 1.78 -3.08
CA VAL A 152 7.79 1.64 -2.49
C VAL A 152 8.09 0.16 -2.63
N GLY A 153 8.94 -0.23 -3.59
CA GLY A 153 9.29 -1.63 -3.92
C GLY A 153 9.92 -2.46 -2.78
N LYS A 154 9.76 -2.01 -1.54
CA LYS A 154 10.18 -2.64 -0.29
C LYS A 154 8.99 -3.02 0.61
N SER A 155 7.75 -2.63 0.30
CA SER A 155 6.61 -2.95 1.16
C SER A 155 6.33 -4.46 1.17
N ARG A 156 6.00 -4.98 2.36
CA ARG A 156 5.54 -6.35 2.55
C ARG A 156 4.09 -6.57 2.10
N ILE A 157 3.32 -5.51 1.93
CA ILE A 157 1.99 -5.59 1.31
C ILE A 157 2.12 -5.24 -0.16
N GLN A 158 1.73 -6.16 -1.05
CA GLN A 158 1.87 -5.98 -2.49
C GLN A 158 0.63 -6.41 -3.26
N TYR A 159 0.44 -5.79 -4.42
CA TYR A 159 -0.52 -6.21 -5.43
C TYR A 159 0.15 -7.19 -6.38
N GLY A 160 -0.44 -8.39 -6.51
CA GLY A 160 0.00 -9.42 -7.44
C GLY A 160 -1.11 -9.82 -8.41
N PHE A 161 -0.73 -10.19 -9.62
CA PHE A 161 -1.63 -10.73 -10.64
C PHE A 161 -1.51 -12.25 -10.67
N HIS A 162 -2.62 -12.94 -10.86
CA HIS A 162 -2.66 -14.39 -11.04
C HIS A 162 -3.48 -14.75 -12.28
N GLY A 163 -2.85 -15.48 -13.20
CA GLY A 163 -3.51 -16.01 -14.40
C GLY A 163 -4.09 -17.40 -14.15
N THR A 164 -5.36 -17.59 -14.48
CA THR A 164 -6.08 -18.86 -14.30
C THR A 164 -7.14 -19.03 -15.38
N PRO A 165 -7.54 -20.27 -15.72
CA PRO A 165 -8.71 -20.52 -16.55
C PRO A 165 -9.98 -19.80 -16.09
N PRO A 166 -10.84 -19.30 -16.99
CA PRO A 166 -12.09 -18.61 -16.64
C PRO A 166 -13.00 -19.42 -15.70
N ARG A 167 -13.06 -20.75 -15.85
CA ARG A 167 -13.86 -21.64 -14.99
C ARG A 167 -13.46 -21.60 -13.51
N ASN A 168 -12.24 -21.18 -13.20
CA ASN A 168 -11.74 -21.12 -11.82
C ASN A 168 -11.98 -19.77 -11.15
N LEU A 169 -12.31 -18.71 -11.92
CA LEU A 169 -12.38 -17.34 -11.41
C LEU A 169 -13.40 -17.21 -10.26
N SER A 170 -14.63 -17.66 -10.46
CA SER A 170 -15.68 -17.58 -9.45
C SER A 170 -15.30 -18.33 -8.17
N PHE A 171 -14.73 -19.52 -8.31
CA PHE A 171 -14.30 -20.33 -7.17
C PHE A 171 -13.19 -19.64 -6.38
N ILE A 172 -12.16 -19.11 -7.06
CA ILE A 172 -11.05 -18.42 -6.40
C ILE A 172 -11.50 -17.11 -5.76
N CYS A 173 -12.39 -16.34 -6.41
CA CYS A 173 -12.97 -15.14 -5.81
C CYS A 173 -13.73 -15.46 -4.52
N GLU A 174 -14.49 -16.56 -4.48
CA GLU A 174 -15.30 -16.92 -3.31
C GLU A 174 -14.49 -17.60 -2.20
N LYS A 175 -13.56 -18.49 -2.55
CA LYS A 175 -12.87 -19.40 -1.61
C LYS A 175 -11.38 -19.10 -1.42
N GLY A 176 -10.78 -18.24 -2.25
CA GLY A 176 -9.34 -18.05 -2.31
C GLY A 176 -8.62 -19.17 -3.08
N MET A 177 -7.28 -19.21 -3.03
CA MET A 177 -6.55 -20.33 -3.63
C MET A 177 -6.73 -21.61 -2.82
N ASP A 178 -6.85 -22.74 -3.51
CA ASP A 178 -6.91 -24.05 -2.86
C ASP A 178 -5.48 -24.60 -2.67
N PRO A 179 -4.99 -24.71 -1.42
CA PRO A 179 -3.64 -25.20 -1.16
C PRO A 179 -3.44 -26.67 -1.58
N ASN A 180 -4.52 -27.45 -1.70
CA ASN A 180 -4.44 -28.86 -2.10
C ASN A 180 -4.17 -29.04 -3.60
N LEU A 181 -4.38 -28.00 -4.40
CA LEU A 181 -4.12 -28.03 -5.85
C LEU A 181 -2.68 -27.63 -6.22
N ARG A 182 -1.84 -27.31 -5.23
CA ARG A 182 -0.45 -26.89 -5.44
C ARG A 182 0.40 -28.08 -5.91
N ARG A 183 0.83 -28.04 -7.17
CA ARG A 183 1.54 -29.16 -7.83
C ARG A 183 3.00 -29.36 -7.37
N SER A 184 3.70 -28.31 -6.95
CA SER A 184 5.08 -28.42 -6.46
C SER A 184 5.43 -27.31 -5.46
N ARG A 185 6.27 -27.64 -4.47
CA ARG A 185 6.82 -26.73 -3.43
C ARG A 185 5.80 -26.06 -2.49
N ALA A 186 4.52 -26.39 -2.60
CA ALA A 186 3.44 -25.84 -1.78
C ALA A 186 3.35 -24.30 -1.84
N LEU A 187 3.55 -23.70 -3.02
CA LEU A 187 3.51 -22.24 -3.24
C LEU A 187 2.43 -21.84 -4.24
N ASP A 188 1.91 -20.63 -4.06
CA ASP A 188 1.17 -19.88 -5.07
C ASP A 188 2.08 -18.80 -5.69
N TYR A 189 1.92 -18.59 -7.01
CA TYR A 189 2.74 -17.69 -7.81
C TYR A 189 1.90 -16.52 -8.32
N PHE A 190 2.44 -15.31 -8.18
CA PHE A 190 1.78 -14.08 -8.62
C PHE A 190 2.77 -13.22 -9.40
N GLY A 191 2.43 -12.81 -10.61
CA GLY A 191 3.24 -11.84 -11.34
C GLY A 191 3.10 -10.44 -10.78
N LEU A 192 4.19 -9.67 -10.79
CA LEU A 192 4.17 -8.25 -10.43
C LEU A 192 3.43 -7.39 -11.45
N ASN A 193 3.40 -7.84 -12.71
CA ASN A 193 2.76 -7.20 -13.85
C ASN A 193 1.84 -8.20 -14.55
N ALA A 194 0.87 -7.68 -15.31
CA ALA A 194 -0.07 -8.51 -16.07
C ALA A 194 0.63 -9.44 -17.07
N SER A 195 1.64 -8.92 -17.78
CA SER A 195 2.38 -9.64 -18.83
C SER A 195 3.00 -10.97 -18.35
N THR A 196 3.44 -11.04 -17.09
CA THR A 196 4.06 -12.24 -16.50
C THR A 196 3.09 -13.42 -16.37
N ASN A 197 1.78 -13.16 -16.29
CA ASN A 197 0.77 -14.20 -16.07
C ASN A 197 0.03 -14.62 -17.34
N MET A 198 0.29 -13.94 -18.45
CA MET A 198 -0.42 -14.13 -19.71
C MET A 198 -0.42 -15.58 -20.21
N PRO A 199 0.71 -16.33 -20.18
CA PRO A 199 0.72 -17.72 -20.66
C PRO A 199 -0.21 -18.66 -19.86
N TYR A 200 -0.54 -18.29 -18.62
CA TYR A 200 -1.37 -19.12 -17.74
C TYR A 200 -2.87 -18.94 -17.96
N CYS A 201 -3.29 -17.87 -18.63
CA CYS A 201 -4.69 -17.62 -19.01
C CYS A 201 -5.14 -18.49 -20.19
N ALA A 202 -4.19 -19.02 -20.97
CA ALA A 202 -4.41 -19.71 -22.24
C ALA A 202 -4.50 -21.25 -22.13
N LYS A 203 -4.54 -21.81 -20.91
CA LYS A 203 -4.37 -23.27 -20.73
C LYS A 203 -5.49 -24.14 -21.31
N ASP A 204 -6.62 -23.57 -21.73
CA ASP A 204 -7.77 -24.31 -22.26
C ASP A 204 -8.18 -23.93 -23.68
N GLY A 205 -7.33 -23.23 -24.43
CA GLY A 205 -7.62 -22.88 -25.82
C GLY A 205 -6.62 -21.88 -26.37
N PRO A 206 -6.57 -21.71 -27.70
CA PRO A 206 -5.71 -20.70 -28.29
C PRO A 206 -6.09 -19.31 -27.73
N LEU A 207 -5.11 -18.41 -27.60
CA LEU A 207 -5.25 -16.98 -27.25
C LEU A 207 -6.03 -16.19 -28.32
N LEU A 208 -7.09 -16.76 -28.89
CA LEU A 208 -8.00 -16.14 -29.86
C LEU A 208 -9.07 -15.29 -29.17
N SER A 209 -9.11 -15.29 -27.84
CA SER A 209 -9.93 -14.37 -27.05
C SER A 209 -9.25 -13.00 -27.02
N GLU A 210 -9.87 -12.01 -27.67
CA GLU A 210 -9.41 -10.60 -27.67
C GLU A 210 -9.29 -10.01 -26.25
N SER A 211 -9.96 -10.64 -25.27
CA SER A 211 -9.97 -10.25 -23.86
C SER A 211 -9.37 -11.33 -22.94
N LEU A 212 -8.53 -10.91 -22.00
CA LEU A 212 -7.84 -11.75 -21.03
C LEU A 212 -8.29 -11.37 -19.62
N LYS A 213 -8.65 -12.37 -18.80
CA LYS A 213 -9.07 -12.13 -17.42
C LYS A 213 -8.00 -12.59 -16.44
N LEU A 214 -7.55 -11.66 -15.59
CA LEU A 214 -6.61 -11.92 -14.50
C LEU A 214 -7.29 -11.67 -13.16
N LEU A 215 -6.87 -12.42 -12.14
CA LEU A 215 -7.16 -12.09 -10.75
C LEU A 215 -6.10 -11.11 -10.23
N VAL A 216 -6.54 -10.17 -9.40
CA VAL A 216 -5.69 -9.26 -8.65
C VAL A 216 -5.80 -9.62 -7.18
N PHE A 217 -4.66 -9.77 -6.53
CA PHE A 217 -4.57 -10.11 -5.11
C PHE A 217 -3.85 -9.01 -4.33
N LEU A 218 -4.29 -8.80 -3.10
CA LEU A 218 -3.49 -8.17 -2.06
C LEU A 218 -2.72 -9.27 -1.33
N LEU A 219 -1.40 -9.10 -1.20
CA LEU A 219 -0.47 -10.14 -0.73
C LEU A 219 0.31 -9.65 0.48
N LEU A 220 0.47 -10.50 1.48
CA LEU A 220 1.31 -10.31 2.65
C LEU A 220 2.59 -11.14 2.54
N LEU A 221 3.70 -10.49 2.26
CA LEU A 221 4.98 -11.14 2.06
C LEU A 221 5.76 -11.25 3.38
N PRO A 222 6.34 -12.42 3.72
CA PRO A 222 7.00 -12.65 5.00
C PRO A 222 8.29 -11.84 5.17
N ASN A 223 8.97 -11.51 4.07
CA ASN A 223 10.18 -10.70 4.06
C ASN A 223 9.95 -9.47 3.17
N THR A 224 10.65 -8.36 3.44
CA THR A 224 10.87 -7.33 2.42
C THR A 224 11.68 -7.99 1.31
N GLY A 225 10.98 -8.64 0.37
CA GLY A 225 11.63 -9.25 -0.78
C GLY A 225 12.30 -8.12 -1.53
N ARG A 226 13.62 -8.02 -1.43
CA ARG A 226 14.40 -7.65 -2.61
C ARG A 226 14.09 -8.73 -3.63
N LEU A 227 13.01 -8.52 -4.36
CA LEU A 227 12.88 -9.13 -5.65
C LEU A 227 14.12 -8.67 -6.38
N SER A 228 14.94 -9.60 -6.87
CA SER A 228 15.97 -9.17 -7.79
C SER A 228 15.26 -8.38 -8.90
N PRO A 229 15.90 -7.41 -9.57
CA PRO A 229 15.29 -6.74 -10.72
C PRO A 229 14.81 -7.71 -11.82
N GLN A 230 15.22 -8.99 -11.75
CA GLN A 230 14.78 -10.08 -12.61
C GLN A 230 13.59 -10.89 -12.05
N GLU A 231 13.23 -10.79 -10.77
CA GLU A 231 12.11 -11.51 -10.16
C GLU A 231 10.78 -10.83 -10.48
N ILE A 232 10.22 -11.21 -11.62
CA ILE A 232 8.89 -10.80 -12.09
C ILE A 232 7.74 -11.50 -11.37
N MET A 233 8.02 -12.47 -10.49
CA MET A 233 7.02 -13.25 -9.74
C MET A 233 7.25 -13.21 -8.24
N LEU A 234 6.15 -13.02 -7.51
CA LEU A 234 5.99 -13.18 -6.07
C LEU A 234 5.61 -14.63 -5.75
N GLN A 235 6.11 -15.13 -4.63
CA GLN A 235 5.80 -16.46 -4.11
C GLN A 235 5.15 -16.32 -2.74
N VAL A 236 3.99 -16.96 -2.56
CA VAL A 236 3.24 -16.93 -1.31
C VAL A 236 3.04 -18.36 -0.82
N HIS A 237 3.46 -18.60 0.42
CA HIS A 237 3.44 -19.94 1.02
C HIS A 237 2.12 -20.25 1.70
N LYS A 238 1.40 -19.24 2.18
CA LYS A 238 0.22 -19.43 3.02
C LYS A 238 -0.99 -18.74 2.44
N VAL A 239 -2.11 -19.45 2.42
CA VAL A 239 -3.39 -18.98 1.84
C VAL A 239 -4.00 -17.84 2.66
N ASP A 240 -3.67 -17.73 3.94
CA ASP A 240 -4.07 -16.59 4.77
C ASP A 240 -3.32 -15.29 4.43
N HIS A 241 -2.21 -15.36 3.69
CA HIS A 241 -1.43 -14.21 3.23
C HIS A 241 -1.86 -13.66 1.87
N GLU A 242 -2.99 -14.11 1.34
CA GLU A 242 -3.51 -13.71 0.04
C GLU A 242 -5.00 -13.39 0.13
N LEU A 243 -5.38 -12.28 -0.51
CA LEU A 243 -6.76 -11.82 -0.61
C LEU A 243 -7.07 -11.50 -2.08
N PRO A 244 -7.93 -12.27 -2.77
CA PRO A 244 -8.35 -11.95 -4.12
C PRO A 244 -9.28 -10.73 -4.08
N ILE A 245 -8.82 -9.58 -4.55
CA ILE A 245 -9.55 -8.29 -4.38
C ILE A 245 -10.32 -7.86 -5.63
N ALA A 246 -9.94 -8.33 -6.82
CA ALA A 246 -10.60 -7.97 -8.07
C ALA A 246 -10.28 -8.95 -9.20
N THR A 247 -11.10 -8.91 -10.25
CA THR A 247 -10.75 -9.40 -11.58
C THR A 247 -10.54 -8.22 -12.52
N VAL A 248 -9.53 -8.31 -13.38
CA VAL A 248 -9.27 -7.34 -14.45
C VAL A 248 -9.36 -8.02 -15.79
N GLU A 249 -10.05 -7.36 -16.73
CA GLU A 249 -10.13 -7.76 -18.12
C GLU A 249 -9.26 -6.84 -18.97
N LEU A 250 -8.38 -7.45 -19.77
CA LEU A 250 -7.35 -6.80 -20.55
C LEU A 250 -7.50 -7.14 -22.02
N SER A 251 -7.25 -6.19 -22.90
CA SER A 251 -7.13 -6.41 -24.34
C SER A 251 -5.79 -5.89 -24.85
N ASN A 252 -5.37 -6.37 -26.02
CA ASN A 252 -4.17 -5.82 -26.65
C ASN A 252 -4.43 -4.37 -27.08
N ASN A 253 -3.48 -3.48 -26.80
CA ASN A 253 -3.39 -2.19 -27.49
C ASN A 253 -3.02 -2.47 -28.95
N GLN A 254 -4.00 -2.68 -29.83
CA GLN A 254 -3.79 -2.56 -31.27
C GLN A 254 -3.63 -1.11 -31.67
#